data_AF-A0A7S1A6M3-F1
#
_entry.id   AF-A0A7S1A6M3-F1
#
_cell.length_a   1.000
_cell.length_b   1.000
_cell.length_c   1.000
_cell.angle_alpha   90.00
_cell.angle_beta   90.00
_cell.angle_gamma   90.00
#
_symmetry.space_group_name_H-M   'P 1'
#
loop_
_entity.id
_entity.type
_entity.pdbx_description
1 polymer ?
#
loop_
_entity_poly.entity_id
_entity_poly.type
_entity_poly.pdbx_seq_one_letter_code
_entity_poly.pdbx_strand_id
1 'polypeptide(L)'
;SGLLPGTKMLLGEAKESAVERILKTKVSFLADHVSINHMESSTAQDTSSKTKVPTTYLRTVCHTSLRPSFAWVNCDVILPHLVESFPLDVVAAPRSVYSVKGTDSGSVLLHTWLHEHQFEWLKSLSGRDEMQRWVSSLKLEDTTEFCEG
;
A
#
# COMPACT_ATOMS: atom_id res chain seq x y z
N SER A 1 -3.81 13.71 -0.87
CA SER A 1 -3.56 12.91 0.34
C SER A 1 -3.36 11.46 -0.08
N GLY A 2 -2.22 10.85 0.21
CA GLY A 2 -1.96 9.46 -0.19
C GLY A 2 -2.99 8.50 0.39
N LEU A 3 -3.51 7.57 -0.42
CA LEU A 3 -4.35 6.47 0.06
C LEU A 3 -3.46 5.48 0.82
N LEU A 4 -3.24 5.77 2.10
CA LEU A 4 -2.75 4.76 3.05
C LEU A 4 -3.76 3.61 3.13
N PRO A 5 -3.34 2.38 3.45
CA PRO A 5 -4.26 1.28 3.67
C PRO A 5 -5.28 1.68 4.75
N GLY A 6 -6.51 1.92 4.31
CA GLY A 6 -7.64 2.29 5.15
C GLY A 6 -8.65 1.15 5.21
N THR A 7 -9.43 1.12 6.27
CA THR A 7 -10.60 0.25 6.38
C THR A 7 -11.68 0.95 7.19
N LYS A 8 -12.92 0.50 7.04
CA LYS A 8 -14.01 0.94 7.91
C LYS A 8 -13.78 0.32 9.30
N MET A 9 -13.92 1.12 10.35
CA MET A 9 -13.95 0.60 11.71
C MET A 9 -15.21 -0.25 11.92
N LEU A 10 -15.05 -1.36 12.62
CA LEU A 10 -16.16 -2.21 13.02
C LEU A 10 -16.91 -1.57 14.20
N LEU A 11 -18.17 -1.96 14.40
CA LEU A 11 -18.98 -1.44 15.49
C LEU A 11 -18.36 -1.84 16.84
N GLY A 12 -18.05 -0.84 17.68
CA GLY A 12 -17.43 -1.06 18.99
C GLY A 12 -15.93 -1.37 18.95
N GLU A 13 -15.29 -1.32 17.77
CA GLU A 13 -13.86 -1.56 17.63
C GLU A 13 -13.04 -0.37 18.15
N ALA A 14 -12.01 -0.65 18.97
CA ALA A 14 -11.03 0.35 19.36
C ALA A 14 -10.17 0.75 18.14
N LYS A 15 -9.65 1.99 18.12
CA LYS A 15 -8.86 2.50 16.99
C LYS A 15 -7.58 1.68 16.80
N GLU A 16 -6.96 1.29 17.90
CA GLU A 16 -5.77 0.46 17.98
C GLU A 16 -6.03 -0.93 17.39
N SER A 17 -7.17 -1.55 17.75
CA SER A 17 -7.59 -2.83 17.19
C SER A 17 -7.85 -2.74 15.69
N ALA A 18 -8.41 -1.63 15.20
CA ALA A 18 -8.61 -1.41 13.77
C ALA A 18 -7.27 -1.30 13.03
N VAL A 19 -6.29 -0.58 13.58
CA VAL A 19 -4.93 -0.47 13.01
C VAL A 19 -4.23 -1.83 13.01
N GLU A 20 -4.27 -2.55 14.14
CA GLU A 20 -3.70 -3.89 14.26
C GLU A 20 -4.31 -4.85 13.23
N ARG A 21 -5.63 -4.78 13.01
CA ARG A 21 -6.32 -5.55 11.97
C ARG A 21 -5.86 -5.17 10.57
N ILE A 22 -5.70 -3.88 10.25
CA ILE A 22 -5.14 -3.44 8.96
C ILE A 22 -3.74 -4.01 8.78
N LEU A 23 -2.89 -3.91 9.81
CA LEU A 23 -1.53 -4.42 9.78
C LEU A 23 -1.55 -5.92 9.51
N LYS A 24 -2.31 -6.72 10.26
CA LYS A 24 -2.39 -8.18 10.10
C LYS A 24 -3.02 -8.65 8.80
N THR A 25 -3.94 -7.88 8.21
CA THR A 25 -4.72 -8.36 7.05
C THR A 25 -4.22 -7.80 5.71
N LYS A 26 -3.76 -6.54 5.66
CA LYS A 26 -3.39 -5.88 4.40
C LYS A 26 -1.88 -5.71 4.23
N VAL A 27 -1.15 -5.64 5.33
CA VAL A 27 0.32 -5.41 5.33
C VAL A 27 0.99 -6.28 6.40
N SER A 28 0.65 -7.56 6.43
CA SER A 28 1.03 -8.50 7.50
C SER A 28 2.53 -8.55 7.74
N PHE A 29 3.33 -8.44 6.67
CA PHE A 29 4.80 -8.37 6.73
C PHE A 29 5.35 -7.19 7.53
N LEU A 30 4.54 -6.16 7.80
CA LEU A 30 4.92 -5.01 8.63
C LEU A 30 4.41 -5.12 10.07
N ALA A 31 3.52 -6.07 10.38
CA ALA A 31 2.76 -6.07 11.63
C ALA A 31 3.66 -6.06 12.88
N ASP A 32 4.74 -6.84 12.88
CA ASP A 32 5.67 -6.96 14.02
C ASP A 32 6.77 -5.89 14.04
N HIS A 33 6.82 -5.06 12.99
CA HIS A 33 7.89 -4.10 12.74
C HIS A 33 7.42 -2.65 12.77
N VAL A 34 6.13 -2.41 13.02
CA VAL A 34 5.56 -1.08 13.07
C VAL A 34 5.27 -0.69 14.52
N SER A 35 5.68 0.52 14.89
CA SER A 35 5.32 1.14 16.15
C SER A 35 4.34 2.28 15.89
N ILE A 36 3.22 2.30 16.61
CA ILE A 36 2.25 3.40 16.56
C ILE A 36 2.82 4.56 17.37
N ASN A 37 2.97 5.72 16.74
CA ASN A 37 3.49 6.92 17.39
C ASN A 37 2.34 7.74 17.99
N HIS A 38 1.39 8.14 17.14
CA HIS A 38 0.23 8.92 17.55
C HIS A 38 -0.93 8.74 16.56
N MET A 39 -2.13 9.09 17.00
CA MET A 39 -3.34 9.05 16.17
C MET A 39 -4.07 10.38 16.20
N GLU A 40 -4.50 10.85 15.03
CA GLU A 40 -5.26 12.08 14.86
C GLU A 40 -6.66 11.73 14.36
N SER A 41 -7.69 12.31 14.96
CA SER A 41 -9.07 12.14 14.52
C SER A 41 -9.61 13.43 13.95
N SER A 42 -10.21 13.35 12.77
CA SER A 42 -10.90 14.46 12.14
C SER A 42 -12.32 14.07 11.77
N THR A 43 -13.21 15.04 11.90
CA THR A 43 -14.62 14.89 11.53
C THR A 43 -14.88 15.78 10.34
N ALA A 44 -15.43 15.19 9.27
CA ALA A 44 -15.90 15.93 8.10
C ALA A 44 -17.40 15.65 7.91
N GLN A 45 -18.16 16.65 7.50
CA GLN A 45 -19.54 16.44 7.06
C GLN A 45 -19.58 16.55 5.55
N ASP A 46 -20.20 15.57 4.90
CA ASP A 46 -20.43 15.59 3.47
C ASP A 46 -21.77 14.95 3.14
N THR A 47 -22.40 15.39 2.06
CA THR A 47 -23.70 14.87 1.63
C THR A 47 -23.46 13.70 0.69
N SER A 48 -23.93 12.50 1.08
CA SER A 48 -23.78 11.30 0.25
C SER A 48 -24.39 11.53 -1.14
N SER A 49 -23.57 11.34 -2.19
CA SER A 49 -24.03 11.47 -3.57
C SER A 49 -25.15 10.49 -3.92
N LYS A 50 -25.15 9.31 -3.27
CA LYS A 50 -26.12 8.22 -3.49
C LYS A 50 -27.44 8.46 -2.76
N THR A 51 -27.41 8.83 -1.47
CA THR A 51 -28.61 8.90 -0.63
C THR A 51 -29.10 10.33 -0.41
N LYS A 52 -28.27 11.34 -0.73
CA LYS A 52 -28.52 12.76 -0.46
C LYS A 52 -28.71 13.08 1.03
N VAL A 53 -28.35 12.16 1.92
CA VAL A 53 -28.41 12.35 3.37
C VAL A 53 -27.08 12.96 3.86
N PRO A 54 -27.11 14.05 4.66
CA PRO A 54 -25.93 14.57 5.34
C PRO A 54 -25.27 13.48 6.17
N THR A 55 -24.01 13.20 5.88
CA THR A 55 -23.25 12.12 6.51
C THR A 55 -22.03 12.70 7.20
N THR A 56 -21.84 12.36 8.48
CA THR A 56 -20.63 12.70 9.23
C THR A 56 -19.61 11.58 9.05
N TYR A 57 -18.47 11.90 8.44
CA TYR A 57 -17.32 11.03 8.29
C TYR A 57 -16.33 11.26 9.42
N LEU A 58 -16.12 10.24 10.24
CA LEU A 58 -15.04 10.22 11.21
C LEU A 58 -13.83 9.53 10.57
N ARG A 59 -12.73 10.27 10.42
CA ARG A 59 -11.45 9.76 9.94
C ARG A 59 -10.47 9.71 11.11
N THR A 60 -9.79 8.59 11.27
CA THR A 60 -8.61 8.51 12.15
C THR A 60 -7.39 8.24 11.28
N VAL A 61 -6.35 9.06 11.44
CA VAL A 61 -5.04 8.87 10.80
C VAL A 61 -4.09 8.36 11.86
N CYS A 62 -3.51 7.18 11.62
CA CYS A 62 -2.50 6.59 12.48
C CYS A 62 -1.11 6.90 11.92
N HIS A 63 -0.29 7.59 12.70
CA HIS A 63 1.10 7.85 12.37
C HIS A 63 1.95 6.76 12.99
N THR A 64 2.75 6.11 12.16
CA THR A 64 3.55 4.97 12.57
C THR A 64 4.99 5.11 12.10
N SER A 65 5.90 4.49 12.84
CA SER A 65 7.31 4.36 12.48
C SER A 65 7.64 2.90 12.24
N LEU A 66 8.46 2.64 11.22
CA LEU A 66 9.04 1.33 10.99
C LEU A 66 10.26 1.17 11.90
N ARG A 67 10.40 0.02 12.56
CA ARG A 67 11.54 -0.28 13.42
C ARG A 67 12.83 -0.33 12.59
N PRO A 68 13.97 0.18 13.12
CA PRO A 68 15.26 0.10 12.42
C PRO A 68 15.71 -1.34 12.14
N SER A 69 15.25 -2.30 12.95
CA SER A 69 15.54 -3.73 12.77
C SER A 69 14.69 -4.39 11.68
N PHE A 70 13.79 -3.66 11.04
CA PHE A 70 13.05 -4.17 9.89
C PHE A 70 14.03 -4.41 8.74
N ALA A 71 14.45 -5.65 8.62
CA ALA A 71 15.27 -6.09 7.53
C ALA A 71 14.33 -6.45 6.38
N TRP A 72 14.46 -5.80 5.24
CA TRP A 72 13.75 -6.17 4.00
C TRP A 72 14.14 -7.56 3.46
N VAL A 73 14.86 -8.36 4.25
CA VAL A 73 15.52 -9.61 3.89
C VAL A 73 14.52 -10.69 3.46
N ASN A 74 13.25 -10.56 3.85
CA ASN A 74 12.17 -11.46 3.42
C ASN A 74 11.37 -10.93 2.22
N CYS A 75 11.78 -9.80 1.62
CA CYS A 75 11.17 -9.25 0.42
C CYS A 75 12.14 -9.43 -0.75
N ASP A 76 11.73 -10.17 -1.77
CA ASP A 76 12.49 -10.19 -3.02
C ASP A 76 12.33 -8.83 -3.68
N VAL A 77 13.46 -8.13 -3.84
CA VAL A 77 13.51 -6.87 -4.57
C VAL A 77 13.50 -7.22 -6.05
N ILE A 78 12.36 -7.05 -6.68
CA ILE A 78 12.23 -7.13 -8.13
C ILE A 78 12.74 -5.78 -8.66
N LEU A 79 13.95 -5.79 -9.19
CA LEU A 79 14.44 -4.66 -9.96
C LEU A 79 13.62 -4.61 -11.26
N PRO A 80 12.81 -3.55 -11.49
CA PRO A 80 12.14 -3.43 -12.76
C PRO A 80 13.19 -3.29 -13.85
N HIS A 81 13.09 -4.11 -14.90
CA HIS A 81 13.90 -3.96 -16.10
C HIS A 81 13.47 -2.78 -16.97
N LEU A 82 12.50 -1.97 -16.56
CA LEU A 82 11.99 -0.85 -17.35
C LEU A 82 12.75 0.45 -17.10
N VAL A 83 13.75 0.61 -17.95
CA VAL A 83 14.22 1.89 -18.49
C VAL A 83 13.30 2.21 -19.71
N GLU A 84 12.86 3.47 -19.83
CA GLU A 84 12.34 4.19 -21.04
C GLU A 84 10.85 4.55 -21.24
N SER A 85 9.81 3.93 -20.65
CA SER A 85 8.42 4.22 -21.11
C SER A 85 7.58 5.21 -20.30
N PHE A 86 7.99 5.61 -19.09
CA PHE A 86 7.26 6.64 -18.37
C PHE A 86 7.57 8.03 -18.97
N PRO A 87 6.61 8.97 -18.98
CA PRO A 87 6.92 10.36 -19.31
C PRO A 87 8.11 10.82 -18.43
N LEU A 88 9.16 11.33 -19.06
CA LEU A 88 10.43 11.73 -18.41
C LEU A 88 10.19 12.61 -17.17
N ASP A 89 9.11 13.40 -17.18
CA ASP A 89 8.76 14.32 -16.10
C ASP A 89 8.12 13.64 -14.87
N VAL A 90 7.70 12.38 -14.98
CA VAL A 90 6.95 11.66 -13.92
C VAL A 90 7.81 10.61 -13.22
N VAL A 91 8.83 10.02 -13.88
CA VAL A 91 9.63 8.93 -13.31
C VAL A 91 11.10 9.10 -13.65
N ALA A 92 11.75 10.08 -13.00
CA ALA A 92 13.18 10.33 -13.19
C ALA A 92 14.09 9.27 -12.53
N ALA A 93 13.55 8.29 -11.79
CA ALA A 93 14.35 7.31 -11.06
C ALA A 93 13.78 5.88 -11.15
N PRO A 94 14.65 4.84 -11.19
CA PRO A 94 14.25 3.45 -11.02
C PRO A 94 13.46 3.28 -9.73
N ARG A 95 12.41 2.47 -9.76
CA ARG A 95 11.58 2.17 -8.58
C ARG A 95 11.84 0.76 -8.11
N SER A 96 12.16 0.57 -6.84
CA SER A 96 12.19 -0.77 -6.26
C SER A 96 10.76 -1.30 -6.13
N VAL A 97 10.51 -2.47 -6.71
CA VAL A 97 9.30 -3.25 -6.45
C VAL A 97 9.66 -4.35 -5.46
N TYR A 98 8.86 -4.46 -4.42
CA TYR A 98 9.02 -5.49 -3.40
C TYR A 98 7.91 -6.52 -3.62
N SER A 99 8.27 -7.79 -3.71
CA SER A 99 7.29 -8.86 -3.65
C SER A 99 7.23 -9.47 -2.25
N VAL A 100 6.02 -9.74 -1.80
CA VAL A 100 5.73 -10.36 -0.52
C VAL A 100 4.77 -11.51 -0.77
N LYS A 101 5.06 -12.70 -0.24
CA LYS A 101 4.13 -13.82 -0.29
C LYS A 101 2.86 -13.46 0.48
N GLY A 102 1.70 -13.58 -0.18
CA GLY A 102 0.42 -13.37 0.48
C GLY A 102 0.14 -14.48 1.49
N THR A 103 -0.77 -14.22 2.42
CA THR A 103 -1.22 -15.22 3.40
C THR A 103 -1.99 -16.36 2.77
N ASP A 104 -2.56 -16.14 1.58
CA ASP A 104 -3.33 -17.12 0.83
C ASP A 104 -2.39 -17.91 -0.09
N SER A 105 -2.56 -19.24 -0.11
CA SER A 105 -1.68 -20.18 -0.81
C SER A 105 -1.50 -19.79 -2.29
N GLY A 106 -0.30 -19.33 -2.63
CA GLY A 106 0.12 -19.03 -4.01
C GLY A 106 -0.10 -17.59 -4.46
N SER A 107 -0.58 -16.70 -3.59
CA SER A 107 -0.68 -15.26 -3.92
C SER A 107 0.64 -14.52 -3.69
N VAL A 108 0.95 -13.56 -4.56
CA VAL A 108 2.08 -12.62 -4.40
C VAL A 108 1.54 -11.20 -4.39
N LEU A 109 1.94 -10.42 -3.38
CA LEU A 109 1.63 -9.00 -3.25
C LEU A 109 2.83 -8.18 -3.74
N LEU A 110 2.57 -7.21 -4.60
CA LEU A 110 3.58 -6.28 -5.10
C LEU A 110 3.42 -4.93 -4.41
N HIS A 111 4.52 -4.43 -3.85
CA HIS A 111 4.58 -3.14 -3.17
C HIS A 111 5.61 -2.24 -3.84
N THR A 112 5.29 -0.96 -3.98
CA THR A 112 6.23 0.08 -4.46
C THR A 112 5.92 1.38 -3.76
N TRP A 113 6.90 2.27 -3.72
CA TRP A 113 6.72 3.65 -3.25
C TRP A 113 6.39 4.56 -4.43
N LEU A 114 5.46 5.49 -4.20
CA LEU A 114 5.03 6.48 -5.19
C LEU A 114 4.94 7.84 -4.51
N HIS A 115 5.39 8.88 -5.21
CA HIS A 115 5.05 10.25 -4.85
C HIS A 115 3.56 10.50 -5.14
N GLU A 116 2.98 11.47 -4.44
CA GLU A 116 1.55 11.78 -4.54
C GLU A 116 1.09 12.08 -5.97
N HIS A 117 1.85 12.90 -6.72
CA HIS A 117 1.54 13.21 -8.12
C HIS A 117 1.60 11.98 -9.04
N GLN A 118 2.53 11.05 -8.77
CA GLN A 118 2.65 9.79 -9.53
C GLN A 118 1.43 8.91 -9.26
N PHE A 119 1.02 8.80 -8.00
CA PHE A 119 -0.15 8.04 -7.60
C PHE A 119 -1.44 8.60 -8.24
N GLU A 120 -1.64 9.91 -8.19
CA GLU A 120 -2.80 10.55 -8.83
C GLU A 120 -2.78 10.38 -10.35
N TRP A 121 -1.61 10.46 -10.98
CA TRP A 121 -1.47 10.18 -12.40
C TRP A 121 -1.83 8.73 -12.76
N LEU A 122 -1.39 7.74 -11.96
CA LEU A 122 -1.72 6.32 -12.16
C LEU A 122 -3.22 6.02 -12.04
N LYS A 123 -4.01 6.90 -11.40
CA LYS A 123 -5.48 6.79 -11.35
C LYS A 123 -6.17 7.29 -12.62
N SER A 124 -5.48 8.03 -13.48
CA SER A 124 -6.01 8.48 -14.78
C SER A 124 -6.20 7.31 -15.76
N LEU A 125 -6.84 7.56 -16.91
CA LEU A 125 -6.96 6.53 -17.95
C LEU A 125 -5.58 6.14 -18.50
N SER A 126 -4.76 7.13 -18.87
CA SER A 126 -3.40 6.90 -19.39
C SER A 126 -2.48 6.24 -18.36
N GLY A 127 -2.60 6.62 -17.09
CA GLY A 127 -1.82 6.02 -16.02
C GLY A 127 -2.17 4.55 -15.76
N ARG A 128 -3.42 4.12 -16.01
CA ARG A 128 -3.83 2.72 -15.91
C ARG A 128 -3.19 1.85 -16.98
N ASP A 129 -3.16 2.32 -18.22
CA ASP A 129 -2.52 1.60 -19.32
C ASP A 129 -1.01 1.45 -19.07
N GLU A 130 -0.36 2.49 -18.54
CA GLU A 130 1.05 2.42 -18.16
C GLU A 130 1.28 1.49 -16.97
N MET A 131 0.43 1.55 -15.94
CA MET A 131 0.50 0.66 -14.78
C MET A 131 0.42 -0.80 -15.21
N GLN A 132 -0.53 -1.12 -16.10
CA GLN A 132 -0.69 -2.47 -16.62
C GLN A 132 0.54 -2.92 -17.42
N ARG A 133 1.09 -2.04 -18.27
CA ARG A 133 2.33 -2.32 -19.01
C ARG A 133 3.51 -2.55 -18.08
N TRP A 134 3.66 -1.69 -17.07
CA TRP A 134 4.71 -1.78 -16.07
C TRP A 134 4.62 -3.09 -15.27
N VAL A 135 3.45 -3.43 -14.73
CA VAL A 135 3.25 -4.69 -13.99
C VAL A 135 3.52 -5.91 -14.88
N SER A 136 3.07 -5.89 -16.15
CA SER A 136 3.29 -6.99 -17.10
C SER A 136 4.76 -7.18 -17.49
N SER A 137 5.59 -6.16 -17.30
CA SER A 137 7.04 -6.24 -17.55
C SER A 137 7.84 -6.83 -16.40
N LEU A 138 7.23 -6.94 -15.21
CA LEU A 138 7.90 -7.47 -14.04
C LEU A 138 8.15 -8.96 -14.26
N LYS A 139 9.42 -9.34 -14.30
CA LYS A 139 9.83 -10.74 -14.30
C LYS A 139 9.85 -11.19 -12.85
N LEU A 140 8.81 -11.92 -12.46
CA LEU A 140 8.84 -12.70 -11.24
C LEU A 140 9.66 -13.94 -11.58
N GLU A 141 10.89 -14.02 -11.08
CA GLU A 141 11.59 -15.29 -11.10
C GLU A 141 10.73 -16.29 -10.30
N ASP A 142 10.58 -17.51 -10.79
CA ASP A 142 9.94 -18.58 -10.03
C ASP A 142 10.87 -18.92 -8.84
N THR A 143 10.92 -18.07 -7.81
CA THR A 143 11.71 -18.28 -6.59
C THR A 143 11.13 -19.48 -5.85
N THR A 144 11.56 -20.66 -6.27
CA THR A 144 11.14 -21.99 -5.81
C THR A 144 12.02 -22.52 -4.68
N GLU A 145 12.80 -21.66 -4.02
CA GLU A 145 13.53 -22.04 -2.81
C GLU A 145 12.81 -21.48 -1.58
N PHE A 146 12.02 -22.35 -0.97
CA PHE A 146 11.28 -22.07 0.25
C PHE A 146 12.21 -22.22 1.45
N CYS A 147 12.59 -21.12 2.09
CA CYS A 147 13.07 -21.18 3.47
C CYS A 147 11.86 -21.32 4.38
N GLU A 148 11.64 -22.53 4.91
CA GLU A 148 10.78 -22.74 6.07
C GLU A 148 11.43 -22.05 7.27
N GLY A 149 10.75 -21.04 7.82
CA GLY A 149 11.13 -20.32 9.02
C GLY A 149 9.97 -20.26 10.00
#